data_AF-R1DXG2-F1
#
_entry.id   AF-R1DXG2-F1
#
_cell.length_a   1.000
_cell.length_b   1.000
_cell.length_c   1.000
_cell.angle_alpha   90.00
_cell.angle_beta   90.00
_cell.angle_gamma   90.00
#
_symmetry.space_group_name_H-M   'P 1'
#
loop_
_entity.id
_entity.type
_entity.pdbx_description
1 polymer ?
#
loop_
_entity_poly.entity_id
_entity_poly.type
_entity_poly.pdbx_seq_one_letter_code
_entity_poly.pdbx_strand_id
1 'polypeptide(L)' 'CPITQEIMEDPVVCADGHSYERAAITQWLLSRDTSPATNTSLLHRNVVPNYALRNLM' A
#
# COMPACT_ATOMS: atom_id res chain seq x y z
N CYS A 1 7.38 -1.10 -5.44
CA CYS A 1 6.00 -0.62 -5.30
C CYS A 1 5.21 -0.98 -6.54
N PRO A 2 4.10 -1.72 -6.41
CA PRO A 2 3.23 -2.01 -7.56
C PRO A 2 2.56 -0.76 -8.15
N ILE A 3 2.58 0.38 -7.43
CA ILE A 3 2.01 1.67 -7.88
C ILE A 3 3.05 2.52 -8.64
N THR A 4 4.22 2.77 -8.04
CA THR A 4 5.27 3.63 -8.64
C THR A 4 6.27 2.85 -9.49
N GLN A 5 6.25 1.52 -9.44
CA GLN A 5 7.26 0.62 -10.03
C GLN A 5 8.69 0.83 -9.48
N GLU A 6 8.85 1.57 -8.39
CA GLU A 6 10.14 1.85 -7.74
C GLU A 6 10.35 0.97 -6.50
N ILE A 7 11.51 1.07 -5.84
CA ILE A 7 11.73 0.41 -4.54
C ILE A 7 10.80 1.04 -3.50
N MET A 8 10.23 0.22 -2.61
CA MET A 8 9.40 0.73 -1.51
C MET A 8 10.32 1.17 -0.38
N GLU A 9 10.25 2.44 0.01
CA GLU A 9 10.96 2.95 1.18
C GLU A 9 10.16 2.67 2.45
N ASP A 10 8.83 2.89 2.42
CA ASP A 10 7.94 2.61 3.54
C ASP A 10 6.80 1.67 3.10
N PRO A 11 7.08 0.34 3.02
CA PRO A 11 6.06 -0.62 2.65
C PRO A 11 4.95 -0.68 3.71
N VAL A 12 3.72 -0.37 3.31
CA VAL A 12 2.51 -0.46 4.13
C VAL A 12 1.52 -1.48 3.54
N VAL A 13 0.98 -2.34 4.38
CA VAL A 13 -0.05 -3.33 4.04
C VAL A 13 -1.43 -2.72 4.19
N CYS A 14 -2.24 -2.87 3.16
CA CYS A 14 -3.65 -2.52 3.14
C CYS A 14 -4.54 -3.67 3.62
N ALA A 15 -5.84 -3.39 3.78
CA ALA A 15 -6.88 -4.38 4.12
C ALA A 15 -6.93 -5.60 3.15
N ASP A 16 -6.45 -5.40 1.93
CA ASP A 16 -6.38 -6.41 0.86
C ASP A 16 -5.17 -7.34 1.00
N GLY A 17 -4.34 -7.18 2.03
CA GLY A 17 -3.12 -7.95 2.23
C GLY A 17 -1.96 -7.57 1.30
N HIS A 18 -2.12 -6.55 0.46
CA HIS A 18 -1.08 -6.10 -0.45
C HIS A 18 -0.26 -4.96 0.17
N SER A 19 1.03 -4.93 -0.17
CA SER A 19 1.97 -3.91 0.29
C SER A 19 2.18 -2.82 -0.75
N TYR A 20 2.09 -1.57 -0.33
CA TYR A 20 2.20 -0.37 -1.15
C TYR A 20 3.18 0.62 -0.52
N GLU A 21 3.61 1.63 -1.28
CA GLU A 21 4.34 2.77 -0.69
C GLU A 21 3.37 3.60 0.15
N ARG A 22 3.79 4.02 1.35
CA ARG A 22 2.97 4.90 2.21
C ARG A 22 2.53 6.15 1.45
N ALA A 23 3.45 6.82 0.78
CA ALA A 23 3.15 8.06 0.07
C ALA A 23 2.13 7.83 -1.07
N ALA A 24 2.32 6.78 -1.86
CA ALA A 24 1.47 6.48 -3.01
C ALA A 24 0.05 6.05 -2.59
N ILE A 25 -0.06 5.15 -1.59
CA ILE A 25 -1.38 4.71 -1.13
C ILE A 25 -2.13 5.82 -0.40
N THR A 26 -1.42 6.67 0.35
CA THR A 26 -2.03 7.83 1.02
C THR A 26 -2.64 8.77 -0.02
N GLN A 27 -1.90 9.08 -1.08
CA GLN A 27 -2.41 9.90 -2.18
C GLN A 27 -3.58 9.24 -2.93
N TRP A 28 -3.51 7.93 -3.15
CA TRP A 28 -4.60 7.18 -3.78
C TRP A 28 -5.88 7.21 -2.93
N LEU A 29 -5.76 6.97 -1.62
CA LEU A 29 -6.86 7.01 -0.65
C LEU A 29 -7.50 8.39 -0.49
N LEU A 30 -6.89 9.47 -0.99
CA LEU A 30 -7.53 10.79 -1.03
C LEU A 30 -8.64 10.87 -2.09
N SER A 31 -8.54 10.07 -3.16
CA SER A 31 -9.50 10.10 -4.28
C SER A 31 -10.27 8.79 -4.45
N ARG A 32 -9.71 7.66 -4.00
CA ARG A 32 -10.27 6.32 -4.21
C ARG A 32 -10.02 5.40 -3.01
N ASP A 33 -11.07 4.72 -2.58
CA ASP A 33 -11.02 3.71 -1.51
C ASP A 33 -10.82 2.29 -2.07
N THR A 34 -10.03 2.16 -3.13
CA THR A 34 -9.75 0.87 -3.78
C THR A 34 -8.26 0.53 -3.75
N SER A 35 -7.95 -0.74 -3.93
CA SER A 35 -6.61 -1.28 -4.06
C SER A 35 -6.04 -0.92 -5.43
N PRO A 36 -4.93 -0.18 -5.55
CA PRO A 36 -4.40 0.20 -6.85
C PRO A 36 -3.78 -0.98 -7.63
N ALA A 37 -3.34 -2.06 -6.98
CA ALA A 37 -2.84 -3.24 -7.70
C ALA A 37 -3.95 -4.15 -8.20
N THR A 38 -5.04 -4.31 -7.45
CA THR A 38 -6.10 -5.29 -7.76
C THR A 38 -7.41 -4.65 -8.19
N ASN A 39 -7.54 -3.32 -8.09
CA ASN A 39 -8.79 -2.58 -8.21
C ASN A 39 -9.91 -3.05 -7.26
N THR A 40 -9.57 -3.78 -6.19
CA THR A 40 -10.54 -4.28 -5.22
C THR A 40 -10.93 -3.17 -4.23
N SER A 41 -12.20 -3.10 -3.82
CA SER A 41 -12.62 -2.16 -2.76
C SER A 41 -11.89 -2.48 -1.45
N LEU A 42 -11.24 -1.48 -0.85
CA LEU A 42 -10.62 -1.65 0.45
C LEU A 42 -11.70 -1.66 1.52
N LEU A 43 -11.66 -2.68 2.39
CA LEU A 43 -12.61 -2.81 3.50
C LEU A 43 -12.45 -1.64 4.50
N HIS A 44 -11.22 -1.15 4.63
CA HIS A 44 -10.88 0.00 5.46
C HIS A 44 -9.69 0.77 4.87
N ARG A 45 -9.64 2.07 5.14
CA ARG A 45 -8.53 2.98 4.77
C ARG A 45 -7.30 2.83 5.67
N ASN A 46 -7.35 1.90 6.62
CA ASN A 46 -6.25 1.64 7.53
C ASN A 46 -5.11 0.94 6.79
N VAL A 47 -3.92 1.54 6.87
CA VAL A 47 -2.69 0.97 6.33
C VAL A 47 -1.74 0.65 7.47
N VAL A 48 -1.22 -0.57 7.49
CA VAL A 48 -0.36 -1.08 8.57
C VAL A 48 1.08 -1.17 8.03
N PRO A 49 2.08 -0.55 8.67
CA PRO A 49 3.46 -0.70 8.23
C PRO A 49 3.90 -2.17 8.21
N ASN A 50 4.48 -2.61 7.10
CA ASN A 50 4.97 -3.97 6.93
C ASN A 50 6.45 -4.05 7.31
N TYR A 51 6.71 -4.27 8.60
CA TYR A 51 8.06 -4.44 9.11
C TYR A 51 8.75 -5.71 8.60
N ALA A 52 8.00 -6.73 8.18
CA ALA A 52 8.58 -7.96 7.64
C ALA A 52 9.24 -7.72 6.28
N LEU A 53 8.65 -6.89 5.42
CA LEU A 53 9.29 -6.44 4.17
C LEU A 53 10.43 -5.46 4.44
N ARG A 54 10.34 -4.65 5.50
CA ARG A 54 11.39 -3.69 5.88
C ARG A 54 12.66 -4.36 6.38
N ASN A 55 12.57 -5.59 6.91
CA ASN A 55 13.69 -6.33 7.50
C ASN A 55 14.29 -7.38 6.56
N LEU A 56 13.99 -7.31 5.26
CA LEU A 56 14.54 -8.20 4.22
C LEU A 56 15.80 -7.65 3.53
N MET A 57 16.36 -6.56 4.08
CA MET A 57 17.74 -6.11 3.83
C MET A 57 18.65 -6.58 4.96
#